data_AF-A0A2G6NDK2-F1
#
_entry.id   AF-A0A2G6NDK2-F1
#
_cell.length_a   1.000
_cell.length_b   1.000
_cell.length_c   1.000
_cell.angle_alpha   90.00
_cell.angle_beta   90.00
_cell.angle_gamma   90.00
#
_symmetry.space_group_name_H-M   'P 1'
#
loop_
_entity.id
_entity.type
_entity.pdbx_description
1 polymer ?
#
loop_
_entity_poly.entity_id
_entity_poly.type
_entity_poly.pdbx_seq_one_letter_code
_entity_poly.pdbx_strand_id
1 'polypeptide(L)'
;MPSETVEKIFKWGVVTVCLAGIAFFGLRYMGILDKTVTNKTEKNKVTERGGEKASGNAGVTINLEQAQQERIKALEQKVAVLEAALHEDGISDASFKEKYASVFGTPVPAGSENILSVAEPEARDQVIRFLNYLDSRPYLLKHRKQTPVKAIQADLVKRMTQNLPVTSGETDDFLSLLRNMAHFYRIFGKERILMIKDVLAQESDILEPVMASYYVWMTGGVKTDDALPVLFPDFDVAYAYAGYFLNTLSGKVYLLRRSPEVRILSNFYCLKVVDLANDRQMNENGIDIRPYIDVIGNDLTAFSGLKYRETYLMELNRLKQKYGETQG
;
A
#
# COMPACT_ATOMS: atom_id res chain seq x y z
N MET A 1 -10.09 18.12 44.50
CA MET A 1 -10.01 16.69 44.14
C MET A 1 -10.90 16.47 42.92
N PRO A 2 -10.38 16.16 41.73
CA PRO A 2 -11.19 15.65 40.63
C PRO A 2 -11.01 14.13 40.60
N SER A 3 -11.86 13.35 41.29
CA SER A 3 -13.10 12.75 40.77
C SER A 3 -12.93 12.13 39.38
N GLU A 4 -12.62 10.82 39.36
CA GLU A 4 -13.18 9.70 38.56
C GLU A 4 -13.99 9.95 37.26
N THR A 5 -13.82 11.08 36.56
CA THR A 5 -14.69 11.47 35.42
C THR A 5 -13.90 11.83 34.15
N VAL A 6 -12.57 11.65 34.16
CA VAL A 6 -11.73 11.83 32.95
C VAL A 6 -11.11 10.50 32.48
N GLU A 7 -11.42 9.41 33.18
CA GLU A 7 -10.79 8.09 33.05
C GLU A 7 -11.44 7.18 31.98
N LYS A 8 -12.27 7.71 31.07
CA LYS A 8 -12.99 6.90 30.06
C LYS A 8 -13.03 7.48 28.65
N ILE A 9 -12.20 8.46 28.32
CA ILE A 9 -12.39 9.23 27.09
C ILE A 9 -11.29 8.92 26.05
N PHE A 10 -11.69 8.07 25.07
CA PHE A 10 -11.32 8.07 23.64
C PHE A 10 -9.82 7.88 23.30
N LYS A 11 -9.27 6.80 22.74
CA LYS A 11 -9.61 5.70 21.78
C LYS A 11 -9.65 6.10 20.27
N TRP A 12 -8.60 5.72 19.49
CA TRP A 12 -8.54 4.91 18.23
C TRP A 12 -8.17 5.54 16.88
N GLY A 13 -7.18 5.02 16.12
CA GLY A 13 -6.90 5.50 14.76
C GLY A 13 -5.57 5.20 14.08
N VAL A 14 -5.51 4.02 13.49
CA VAL A 14 -5.12 3.82 12.08
C VAL A 14 -3.63 3.60 11.78
N VAL A 15 -3.06 2.64 12.51
CA VAL A 15 -1.91 1.78 12.13
C VAL A 15 -0.51 2.21 12.61
N THR A 16 -0.32 3.26 13.42
CA THR A 16 1.02 3.93 13.49
C THR A 16 1.49 4.34 12.07
N VAL A 17 0.49 4.48 11.21
CA VAL A 17 0.43 4.76 9.77
C VAL A 17 1.11 3.71 8.88
N CYS A 18 0.77 2.44 9.11
CA CYS A 18 1.18 1.23 8.38
C CYS A 18 2.51 0.61 8.86
N LEU A 19 2.87 0.87 10.13
CA LEU A 19 4.20 0.72 10.71
C LEU A 19 5.16 1.74 10.11
N ALA A 20 5.05 2.98 10.60
CA ALA A 20 6.00 4.09 10.54
C ALA A 20 6.87 4.18 9.27
N GLY A 21 6.36 4.88 8.25
CA GLY A 21 7.14 5.32 7.10
C GLY A 21 8.56 5.85 7.44
N ILE A 22 9.53 4.97 7.18
CA ILE A 22 10.96 5.08 6.87
C ILE A 22 11.48 6.45 6.36
N ALA A 23 12.22 7.22 7.15
CA ALA A 23 13.14 8.24 6.60
C ALA A 23 14.36 7.54 5.94
N PHE A 24 14.82 7.92 4.77
CA PHE A 24 15.89 8.90 4.60
C PHE A 24 16.04 9.17 3.10
N PHE A 25 16.07 10.46 2.72
CA PHE A 25 17.08 11.03 1.82
C PHE A 25 16.91 12.56 1.86
N GLY A 26 17.70 13.22 2.71
CA GLY A 26 17.75 14.69 2.83
C GLY A 26 19.16 15.26 2.66
N LEU A 27 20.16 14.44 2.31
CA LEU A 27 21.56 14.87 2.24
C LEU A 27 22.35 14.33 1.04
N ARG A 28 21.67 13.88 -0.03
CA ARG A 28 22.32 13.59 -1.33
C ARG A 28 21.79 14.45 -2.48
N TYR A 29 20.92 15.42 -2.18
CA TYR A 29 20.39 16.38 -3.16
C TYR A 29 21.20 17.69 -3.18
N MET A 30 22.49 17.63 -2.82
CA MET A 30 23.49 18.69 -3.06
C MET A 30 24.50 18.32 -4.15
N GLY A 31 24.08 17.51 -5.14
CA GLY A 31 24.80 17.35 -6.40
C GLY A 31 26.06 16.48 -6.31
N ILE A 32 26.50 16.02 -7.49
CA ILE A 32 27.61 15.11 -7.76
C ILE A 32 27.23 13.62 -7.63
N LEU A 33 26.55 13.10 -8.66
CA LEU A 33 27.22 12.26 -9.65
C LEU A 33 26.37 12.18 -10.92
N ASP A 34 27.04 12.46 -12.02
CA ASP A 34 26.56 12.71 -13.38
C ASP A 34 26.60 11.42 -14.21
N LYS A 35 25.68 11.32 -15.19
CA LYS A 35 25.68 10.51 -16.44
C LYS A 35 25.97 9.01 -16.34
N THR A 36 25.19 8.13 -16.97
CA THR A 36 25.04 8.10 -18.43
C THR A 36 23.74 7.43 -18.88
N VAL A 37 23.10 8.11 -19.83
CA VAL A 37 22.14 7.59 -20.81
C VAL A 37 22.90 6.78 -21.85
N THR A 38 22.40 5.61 -22.25
CA THR A 38 22.40 5.23 -23.67
C THR A 38 21.17 4.39 -24.01
N ASN A 39 20.44 4.96 -24.96
CA ASN A 39 19.25 4.51 -25.66
C ASN A 39 19.62 3.38 -26.63
N LYS A 40 18.75 2.38 -26.83
CA LYS A 40 18.77 1.58 -28.07
C LYS A 40 17.35 1.22 -28.51
N THR A 41 16.85 2.07 -29.40
CA THR A 41 15.68 1.83 -30.24
C THR A 41 16.13 0.97 -31.42
N GLU A 42 15.52 -0.20 -31.63
CA GLU A 42 15.63 -0.92 -32.90
C GLU A 42 14.23 -1.08 -33.53
N LYS A 43 14.04 -0.30 -34.60
CA LYS A 43 13.04 -0.48 -35.64
C LYS A 43 13.40 -1.71 -36.48
N ASN A 44 12.40 -2.48 -36.89
CA ASN A 44 12.34 -3.17 -38.20
C ASN A 44 10.96 -3.82 -38.34
N LYS A 45 10.33 -3.96 -39.50
CA LYS A 45 10.29 -3.24 -40.76
C LYS A 45 9.08 -3.85 -41.47
N VAL A 46 8.06 -3.05 -41.78
CA VAL A 46 6.88 -3.47 -42.54
C VAL A 46 7.34 -3.80 -43.97
N THR A 47 6.97 -4.97 -44.47
CA THR A 47 7.12 -5.33 -45.88
C THR A 47 5.73 -5.58 -46.45
N GLU A 48 5.24 -4.63 -47.23
CA GLU A 48 4.15 -4.83 -48.18
C GLU A 48 4.70 -5.47 -49.46
N ARG A 49 4.01 -6.49 -49.97
CA ARG A 49 3.97 -6.82 -51.40
C ARG A 49 2.53 -7.17 -51.76
N GLY A 50 2.00 -6.42 -52.73
CA GLY A 50 0.71 -6.71 -53.37
C GLY A 50 0.80 -7.87 -54.36
N GLY A 51 -0.37 -8.40 -54.72
CA GLY A 51 -0.54 -9.39 -55.77
C GLY A 51 -1.97 -9.94 -55.81
N GLU A 52 -2.63 -9.74 -56.94
CA GLU A 52 -4.05 -9.95 -57.27
C GLU A 52 -4.53 -11.41 -57.43
N LYS A 53 -5.86 -11.58 -57.26
CA LYS A 53 -6.85 -12.44 -57.97
C LYS A 53 -7.11 -13.91 -57.59
N ALA A 54 -8.34 -14.08 -57.09
CA ALA A 54 -9.42 -15.01 -57.47
C ALA A 54 -9.21 -16.55 -57.49
N SER A 55 -9.93 -17.26 -56.60
CA SER A 55 -10.82 -18.42 -56.89
C SER A 55 -11.03 -19.29 -55.63
N GLY A 56 -12.26 -19.70 -55.33
CA GLY A 56 -12.54 -20.90 -54.50
C GLY A 56 -13.23 -20.68 -53.13
N ASN A 57 -14.56 -20.57 -53.13
CA ASN A 57 -15.40 -20.33 -51.95
C ASN A 57 -15.58 -21.53 -50.98
N ALA A 58 -14.65 -22.48 -50.96
CA ALA A 58 -14.63 -23.62 -50.02
C ALA A 58 -13.25 -23.87 -49.40
N GLY A 59 -12.16 -23.37 -50.01
CA GLY A 59 -10.80 -23.43 -49.45
C GLY A 59 -10.44 -22.23 -48.56
N VAL A 60 -11.19 -21.13 -48.67
CA VAL A 60 -10.94 -19.89 -47.90
C VAL A 60 -11.35 -20.02 -46.44
N THR A 61 -12.43 -20.76 -46.15
CA THR A 61 -12.91 -21.01 -44.78
C THR A 61 -11.95 -21.90 -44.00
N ILE A 62 -11.40 -22.94 -44.65
CA ILE A 62 -10.40 -23.84 -44.04
C ILE A 62 -9.10 -23.08 -43.74
N ASN A 63 -8.67 -22.20 -44.65
CA ASN A 63 -7.47 -21.38 -44.46
C ASN A 63 -7.65 -20.33 -43.36
N LEU A 64 -8.86 -19.77 -43.22
CA LEU A 64 -9.17 -18.81 -42.17
C LEU A 64 -9.24 -19.48 -40.79
N GLU A 65 -9.86 -20.65 -40.68
CA GLU A 65 -9.91 -21.44 -39.44
C GLU A 65 -8.51 -21.91 -39.03
N GLN A 66 -7.69 -22.39 -39.97
CA GLN A 66 -6.30 -22.74 -39.69
C GLN A 66 -5.48 -21.53 -39.23
N ALA A 67 -5.62 -20.38 -39.90
CA ALA A 67 -4.95 -19.14 -39.49
C ALA A 67 -5.43 -18.64 -38.11
N GLN A 68 -6.71 -18.83 -37.78
CA GLN A 68 -7.25 -18.51 -36.45
C GLN A 68 -6.71 -19.48 -35.39
N GLN A 69 -6.64 -20.77 -35.68
CA GLN A 69 -6.09 -21.79 -34.78
C GLN A 69 -4.60 -21.54 -34.49
N GLU A 70 -3.82 -21.21 -35.52
CA GLU A 70 -2.41 -20.85 -35.39
C GLU A 70 -2.23 -19.59 -34.55
N ARG A 71 -3.11 -18.59 -34.72
CA ARG A 71 -3.08 -17.35 -33.95
C ARG A 71 -3.48 -17.57 -32.50
N ILE A 72 -4.46 -18.43 -32.22
CA ILE A 72 -4.83 -18.84 -30.86
C ILE A 72 -3.64 -19.54 -30.20
N LYS A 73 -3.02 -20.51 -30.87
CA LYS A 73 -1.87 -21.25 -30.35
C LYS A 73 -0.66 -20.33 -30.10
N ALA A 74 -0.43 -19.35 -30.98
CA ALA A 74 0.61 -18.35 -30.81
C ALA A 74 0.30 -17.38 -29.64
N LEU A 75 -0.97 -17.06 -29.41
CA LEU A 75 -1.41 -16.27 -28.26
C LEU A 75 -1.30 -17.07 -26.96
N GLU A 76 -1.69 -18.34 -26.93
CA GLU A 76 -1.53 -19.24 -25.79
C GLU A 76 -0.05 -19.40 -25.41
N GLN A 77 0.84 -19.56 -26.39
CA GLN A 77 2.29 -19.57 -26.13
C GLN A 77 2.79 -18.24 -25.59
N LYS A 78 2.31 -17.11 -26.10
CA LYS A 78 2.68 -15.79 -25.55
C LYS A 78 2.15 -15.60 -24.13
N VAL A 79 0.93 -16.05 -23.85
CA VAL A 79 0.35 -16.05 -22.50
C VAL A 79 1.19 -16.91 -21.59
N ALA A 80 1.53 -18.15 -21.97
CA ALA A 80 2.38 -19.02 -21.17
C ALA A 80 3.79 -18.44 -20.92
N VAL A 81 4.40 -17.78 -21.91
CA VAL A 81 5.69 -17.10 -21.75
C VAL A 81 5.57 -15.87 -20.84
N LEU A 82 4.49 -15.09 -20.97
CA LEU A 82 4.23 -13.93 -20.11
C LEU A 82 3.89 -14.35 -18.68
N GLU A 83 3.14 -15.44 -18.50
CA GLU A 83 2.84 -16.05 -17.20
C GLU A 83 4.11 -16.60 -16.55
N ALA A 84 4.99 -17.25 -17.32
CA ALA A 84 6.29 -17.69 -16.85
C ALA A 84 7.20 -16.51 -16.46
N ALA A 85 7.23 -15.45 -17.26
CA ALA A 85 7.98 -14.23 -16.95
C ALA A 85 7.40 -13.47 -15.74
N LEU A 86 6.07 -13.46 -15.58
CA LEU A 86 5.39 -12.94 -14.38
C LEU A 86 5.68 -13.77 -13.12
N HIS A 87 5.94 -15.07 -13.27
CA HIS A 87 6.36 -15.95 -12.18
C HIS A 87 7.85 -15.83 -11.83
N GLU A 88 8.73 -15.42 -12.76
CA GLU A 88 10.14 -15.15 -12.45
C GLU A 88 10.34 -13.85 -11.67
N ASP A 89 9.49 -12.84 -11.86
CA ASP A 89 9.55 -11.55 -11.15
C ASP A 89 8.61 -11.47 -9.91
N GLY A 90 7.76 -12.47 -9.69
CA GLY A 90 6.75 -12.52 -8.61
C GLY A 90 7.12 -13.44 -7.44
N ILE A 91 6.62 -13.14 -6.24
CA ILE A 91 6.72 -14.07 -5.11
C ILE A 91 5.95 -15.34 -5.46
N SER A 92 6.65 -16.49 -5.49
CA SER A 92 6.00 -17.79 -5.70
C SER A 92 4.85 -17.99 -4.71
N ASP A 93 3.68 -18.42 -5.22
CA ASP A 93 2.48 -18.65 -4.41
C ASP A 93 2.74 -19.59 -3.22
N ALA A 94 3.60 -20.59 -3.40
CA ALA A 94 4.02 -21.50 -2.35
C ALA A 94 4.82 -20.80 -1.24
N SER A 95 5.78 -19.94 -1.61
CA SER A 95 6.59 -19.17 -0.67
C SER A 95 5.74 -18.18 0.13
N PHE A 96 4.79 -17.50 -0.53
CA PHE A 96 3.83 -16.65 0.17
C PHE A 96 2.99 -17.44 1.18
N LYS A 97 2.43 -18.59 0.78
CA LYS A 97 1.58 -19.41 1.66
C LYS A 97 2.35 -19.90 2.88
N GLU A 98 3.61 -20.29 2.70
CA GLU A 98 4.51 -20.67 3.79
C GLU A 98 4.80 -19.50 4.74
N LYS A 99 5.16 -18.33 4.19
CA LYS A 99 5.40 -17.12 4.99
C LYS A 99 4.14 -16.70 5.74
N TYR A 100 2.99 -16.70 5.07
CA TYR A 100 1.68 -16.39 5.67
C TYR A 100 1.39 -17.30 6.86
N ALA A 101 1.55 -18.62 6.69
CA ALA A 101 1.34 -19.58 7.77
C ALA A 101 2.34 -19.38 8.92
N SER A 102 3.60 -19.04 8.61
CA SER A 102 4.62 -18.72 9.62
C SER A 102 4.26 -17.48 10.45
N VAL A 103 3.68 -16.46 9.81
CA VAL A 103 3.35 -15.18 10.44
C VAL A 103 2.03 -15.24 11.21
N PHE A 104 0.98 -15.76 10.60
CA PHE A 104 -0.38 -15.74 11.15
C PHE A 104 -0.78 -17.06 11.82
N GLY A 105 0.07 -18.09 11.79
CA GLY A 105 -0.18 -19.38 12.42
C GLY A 105 -1.33 -20.18 11.82
N THR A 106 -1.87 -19.73 10.69
CA THR A 106 -2.98 -20.34 9.97
C THR A 106 -2.68 -20.36 8.46
N PRO A 107 -3.14 -21.36 7.71
CA PRO A 107 -3.03 -21.32 6.26
C PRO A 107 -3.83 -20.14 5.72
N VAL A 108 -3.44 -19.66 4.53
CA VAL A 108 -4.23 -18.66 3.79
C VAL A 108 -5.68 -19.16 3.68
N PRO A 109 -6.68 -18.41 4.18
CA PRO A 109 -8.06 -18.89 4.19
C PRO A 109 -8.54 -19.24 2.78
N ALA A 110 -9.23 -20.37 2.65
CA ALA A 110 -9.84 -20.77 1.39
C ALA A 110 -10.90 -19.73 0.97
N GLY A 111 -10.79 -19.18 -0.23
CA GLY A 111 -11.66 -18.08 -0.69
C GLY A 111 -11.27 -16.69 -0.18
N SER A 112 -10.06 -16.51 0.36
CA SER A 112 -9.49 -15.18 0.72
C SER A 112 -9.15 -14.30 -0.49
N GLU A 113 -9.93 -14.38 -1.57
CA GLU A 113 -9.79 -13.50 -2.72
C GLU A 113 -9.88 -12.03 -2.26
N ASN A 114 -10.75 -11.75 -1.29
CA ASN A 114 -10.93 -10.43 -0.71
C ASN A 114 -10.32 -10.30 0.70
N ILE A 115 -9.09 -9.79 0.78
CA ILE A 115 -8.41 -9.47 2.05
C ILE A 115 -9.05 -8.34 2.84
N LEU A 116 -9.95 -7.55 2.23
CA LEU A 116 -10.62 -6.43 2.90
C LEU A 116 -11.91 -6.86 3.61
N SER A 117 -12.39 -8.10 3.41
CA SER A 117 -13.60 -8.63 4.05
C SER A 117 -13.34 -9.47 5.30
N VAL A 118 -12.10 -9.49 5.80
CA VAL A 118 -11.75 -10.18 7.05
C VAL A 118 -12.56 -9.58 8.21
N ALA A 119 -13.05 -10.41 9.13
CA ALA A 119 -13.79 -9.94 10.30
C ALA A 119 -12.84 -9.23 11.30
N GLU A 120 -13.33 -8.21 12.01
CA GLU A 120 -12.50 -7.44 12.96
C GLU A 120 -11.75 -8.31 13.99
N PRO A 121 -12.37 -9.32 14.64
CA PRO A 121 -11.64 -10.14 15.62
C PRO A 121 -10.49 -10.93 15.00
N GLU A 122 -10.66 -11.39 13.75
CA GLU A 122 -9.62 -12.11 13.00
C GLU A 122 -8.51 -11.15 12.58
N ALA A 123 -8.85 -9.98 12.05
CA ALA A 123 -7.90 -8.93 11.71
C ALA A 123 -7.07 -8.49 12.94
N ARG A 124 -7.72 -8.39 14.10
CA ARG A 124 -7.06 -8.13 15.39
C ARG A 124 -6.05 -9.21 15.76
N ASP A 125 -6.44 -10.49 15.68
CA ASP A 125 -5.55 -11.60 15.98
C ASP A 125 -4.34 -11.63 15.01
N GLN A 126 -4.59 -11.41 13.71
CA GLN A 126 -3.54 -11.35 12.70
C GLN A 126 -2.49 -10.27 13.00
N VAL A 127 -2.90 -9.07 13.39
CA VAL A 127 -1.97 -8.00 13.79
C VAL A 127 -1.16 -8.38 15.03
N ILE A 128 -1.81 -8.94 16.06
CA ILE A 128 -1.15 -9.37 17.30
C ILE A 128 -0.10 -10.44 17.01
N ARG A 129 -0.42 -11.40 16.15
CA ARG A 129 0.49 -12.46 15.70
C ARG A 129 1.66 -11.91 14.90
N PHE A 130 1.42 -10.99 13.98
CA PHE A 130 2.49 -10.35 13.22
C PHE A 130 3.47 -9.61 14.15
N LEU A 131 2.99 -8.85 15.13
CA LEU A 131 3.87 -8.16 16.09
C LEU A 131 4.67 -9.14 16.96
N ASN A 132 4.07 -10.26 17.38
CA ASN A 132 4.78 -11.32 18.10
C ASN A 132 5.80 -12.05 17.20
N TYR A 133 5.47 -12.25 15.93
CA TYR A 133 6.35 -12.84 14.93
C TYR A 133 7.61 -11.98 14.77
N LEU A 134 7.44 -10.65 14.67
CA LEU A 134 8.54 -9.68 14.60
C LEU A 134 9.48 -9.77 15.81
N ASP A 135 8.97 -10.12 16.99
CA ASP A 135 9.81 -10.23 18.19
C ASP A 135 10.89 -11.32 18.11
N SER A 136 10.80 -12.24 17.16
CA SER A 136 11.79 -13.32 16.95
C SER A 136 12.74 -13.07 15.78
N ARG A 137 12.59 -11.95 15.05
CA ARG A 137 13.30 -11.74 13.78
C ARG A 137 14.75 -11.24 13.99
N PRO A 138 15.77 -11.89 13.42
CA PRO A 138 17.18 -11.52 13.60
C PRO A 138 17.49 -10.06 13.20
N TYR A 139 16.88 -9.57 12.12
CA TYR A 139 17.12 -8.22 11.60
C TYR A 139 16.60 -7.12 12.54
N LEU A 140 15.72 -7.43 13.50
CA LEU A 140 15.23 -6.49 14.52
C LEU A 140 16.02 -6.50 15.82
N LEU A 141 16.80 -7.55 16.08
CA LEU A 141 17.53 -7.69 17.35
C LEU A 141 18.50 -6.53 17.59
N LYS A 142 19.18 -6.05 16.52
CA LYS A 142 20.09 -4.89 16.57
C LYS A 142 19.41 -3.57 16.94
N HIS A 143 18.12 -3.42 16.64
CA HIS A 143 17.40 -2.14 16.78
C HIS A 143 16.64 -2.00 18.09
N ARG A 144 16.14 -3.11 18.63
CA ARG A 144 15.15 -3.08 19.70
C ARG A 144 15.73 -3.11 21.12
N LYS A 145 17.00 -3.48 21.30
CA LYS A 145 17.65 -3.62 22.63
C LYS A 145 16.75 -4.35 23.65
N GLN A 146 16.19 -5.49 23.25
CA GLN A 146 15.23 -6.30 24.03
C GLN A 146 13.83 -5.70 24.27
N THR A 147 13.54 -4.50 23.76
CA THR A 147 12.19 -3.92 23.83
C THR A 147 11.23 -4.73 22.93
N PRO A 148 10.07 -5.19 23.44
CA PRO A 148 9.06 -5.84 22.61
C PRO A 148 8.56 -4.93 21.47
N VAL A 149 8.31 -5.50 20.30
CA VAL A 149 7.87 -4.75 19.11
C VAL A 149 6.53 -4.06 19.36
N LYS A 150 5.63 -4.65 20.14
CA LYS A 150 4.38 -4.01 20.59
C LYS A 150 4.61 -2.73 21.39
N ALA A 151 5.60 -2.72 22.29
CA ALA A 151 5.92 -1.53 23.07
C ALA A 151 6.56 -0.43 22.20
N ILE A 152 7.40 -0.82 21.23
CA ILE A 152 7.94 0.11 20.22
C ILE A 152 6.80 0.70 19.38
N GLN A 153 5.87 -0.14 18.93
CA GLN A 153 4.70 0.27 18.15
C GLN A 153 3.85 1.28 18.94
N ALA A 154 3.60 1.04 20.23
CA ALA A 154 2.88 1.97 21.08
C ALA A 154 3.60 3.31 21.28
N ASP A 155 4.93 3.31 21.48
CA ASP A 155 5.73 4.55 21.56
C ASP A 155 5.66 5.34 20.24
N LEU A 156 5.76 4.66 19.10
CA LEU A 156 5.64 5.30 17.80
C LEU A 156 4.26 5.94 17.63
N VAL A 157 3.17 5.25 17.99
CA VAL A 157 1.81 5.82 17.93
C VAL A 157 1.73 7.08 18.78
N LYS A 158 2.18 7.00 20.04
CA LYS A 158 2.14 8.14 20.96
C LYS A 158 2.87 9.35 20.39
N ARG A 159 4.05 9.16 19.80
CA ARG A 159 4.82 10.23 19.15
C ARG A 159 4.07 10.85 17.98
N MET A 160 3.39 10.05 17.17
CA MET A 160 2.59 10.52 16.04
C MET A 160 1.39 11.35 16.50
N THR A 161 0.65 10.86 17.49
CA THR A 161 -0.48 11.58 18.09
C THR A 161 -0.04 12.93 18.66
N GLN A 162 1.13 12.97 19.32
CA GLN A 162 1.67 14.20 19.90
C GLN A 162 2.31 15.15 18.88
N ASN A 163 2.55 14.69 17.65
CA ASN A 163 3.25 15.45 16.62
C ASN A 163 2.58 15.23 15.27
N LEU A 164 1.43 15.87 15.05
CA LEU A 164 0.77 15.84 13.75
C LEU A 164 1.61 16.55 12.67
N PRO A 165 1.57 16.05 11.42
CA PRO A 165 2.14 16.77 10.28
C PRO A 165 1.31 18.00 9.94
N VAL A 166 1.91 18.92 9.18
CA VAL A 166 1.19 20.05 8.58
C VAL A 166 0.49 19.56 7.32
N THR A 167 -0.83 19.72 7.24
CA THR A 167 -1.66 19.23 6.13
C THR A 167 -2.19 20.33 5.21
N SER A 168 -2.18 21.58 5.67
CA SER A 168 -2.58 22.78 4.92
C SER A 168 -1.58 23.90 5.17
N GLY A 169 -1.35 24.76 4.18
CA GLY A 169 -0.37 25.85 4.27
C GLY A 169 1.09 25.40 4.37
N GLU A 170 1.41 24.13 4.06
CA GLU A 170 2.79 23.62 4.12
C GLU A 170 3.76 24.46 3.26
N THR A 171 3.28 24.93 2.11
CA THR A 171 4.06 25.66 1.12
C THR A 171 4.07 27.17 1.34
N ASP A 172 3.43 27.66 2.42
CA ASP A 172 3.33 29.09 2.72
C ASP A 172 4.71 29.68 3.05
N ASP A 173 5.58 28.88 3.67
CA ASP A 173 6.97 29.23 3.89
C ASP A 173 7.93 28.02 3.78
N PHE A 174 9.17 28.30 3.40
CA PHE A 174 10.18 27.27 3.14
C PHE A 174 10.56 26.47 4.39
N LEU A 175 10.54 27.09 5.58
CA LEU A 175 10.90 26.39 6.82
C LEU A 175 9.80 25.40 7.22
N SER A 176 8.53 25.74 7.05
CA SER A 176 7.38 24.84 7.24
C SER A 176 7.47 23.64 6.30
N LEU A 177 7.75 23.87 5.01
CA LEU A 177 7.97 22.81 4.03
C LEU A 177 9.15 21.88 4.43
N LEU A 178 10.31 22.45 4.79
CA LEU A 178 11.48 21.67 5.24
C LEU A 178 11.15 20.83 6.48
N ARG A 179 10.45 21.42 7.45
CA ARG A 179 10.05 20.76 8.70
C ARG A 179 9.09 19.60 8.44
N ASN A 180 8.15 19.78 7.52
CA ASN A 180 7.18 18.75 7.15
C ASN A 180 7.86 17.62 6.35
N MET A 181 8.83 17.95 5.46
CA MET A 181 9.62 16.94 4.74
C MET A 181 10.46 16.06 5.68
N ALA A 182 10.92 16.63 6.80
CA ALA A 182 11.69 15.95 7.83
C ALA A 182 10.83 15.33 8.95
N HIS A 183 9.50 15.35 8.82
CA HIS A 183 8.57 15.04 9.92
C HIS A 183 8.88 13.71 10.64
N PHE A 184 8.93 12.61 9.91
CA PHE A 184 9.18 11.28 10.49
C PHE A 184 10.56 11.14 11.13
N TYR A 185 11.59 11.73 10.52
CA TYR A 185 12.93 11.73 11.10
C TYR A 185 12.96 12.50 12.42
N ARG A 186 12.27 13.65 12.48
CA ARG A 186 12.19 14.49 13.68
C ARG A 186 11.48 13.78 14.84
N ILE A 187 10.38 13.07 14.57
CA ILE A 187 9.58 12.46 15.64
C ILE A 187 10.11 11.08 16.08
N PHE A 188 10.67 10.29 15.16
CA PHE A 188 11.11 8.91 15.44
C PHE A 188 12.62 8.78 15.62
N GLY A 189 13.41 9.68 15.02
CA GLY A 189 14.86 9.57 14.98
C GLY A 189 15.38 8.44 14.08
N LYS A 190 16.69 8.41 13.89
CA LYS A 190 17.37 7.49 12.96
C LYS A 190 17.13 6.01 13.25
N GLU A 191 17.27 5.60 14.51
CA GLU A 191 17.21 4.18 14.91
C GLU A 191 15.85 3.55 14.59
N ARG A 192 14.76 4.22 14.98
CA ARG A 192 13.41 3.73 14.70
C ARG A 192 13.16 3.66 13.21
N ILE A 193 13.53 4.70 12.48
CA ILE A 193 13.42 4.75 11.03
C ILE A 193 14.13 3.57 10.34
N LEU A 194 15.37 3.25 10.76
CA LEU A 194 16.12 2.13 10.19
C LEU A 194 15.48 0.78 10.53
N MET A 195 14.96 0.64 11.76
CA MET A 195 14.21 -0.56 12.15
C MET A 195 13.01 -0.79 11.24
N ILE A 196 12.24 0.26 10.97
CA ILE A 196 11.04 0.14 10.15
C ILE A 196 11.41 -0.14 8.69
N LYS A 197 12.53 0.43 8.23
CA LYS A 197 13.07 0.10 6.90
C LYS A 197 13.37 -1.38 6.75
N ASP A 198 13.99 -1.95 7.76
CA ASP A 198 14.31 -3.36 7.76
C ASP A 198 13.04 -4.23 7.80
N VAL A 199 11.99 -3.84 8.54
CA VAL A 199 10.69 -4.53 8.50
C VAL A 199 10.09 -4.51 7.08
N LEU A 200 9.91 -3.32 6.47
CA LEU A 200 9.26 -3.24 5.15
C LEU A 200 10.08 -3.91 4.04
N ALA A 201 11.41 -4.01 4.20
CA ALA A 201 12.25 -4.69 3.22
C ALA A 201 12.25 -6.22 3.38
N GLN A 202 12.05 -6.74 4.60
CA GLN A 202 12.11 -8.18 4.89
C GLN A 202 10.73 -8.85 4.93
N GLU A 203 9.67 -8.05 5.12
CA GLU A 203 8.28 -8.49 5.25
C GLU A 203 7.39 -7.95 4.13
N SER A 204 7.98 -7.60 2.98
CA SER A 204 7.24 -7.12 1.80
C SER A 204 6.25 -8.16 1.29
N ASP A 205 6.65 -9.43 1.31
CA ASP A 205 5.84 -10.56 0.87
C ASP A 205 4.53 -10.75 1.64
N ILE A 206 4.44 -10.26 2.88
CA ILE A 206 3.25 -10.37 3.73
C ILE A 206 2.61 -9.01 4.01
N LEU A 207 3.07 -7.94 3.36
CA LEU A 207 2.66 -6.58 3.67
C LEU A 207 1.17 -6.33 3.35
N GLU A 208 0.68 -6.87 2.23
CA GLU A 208 -0.73 -6.75 1.82
C GLU A 208 -1.73 -7.22 2.90
N PRO A 209 -1.67 -8.48 3.38
CA PRO A 209 -2.57 -8.93 4.43
C PRO A 209 -2.32 -8.20 5.74
N VAL A 210 -1.06 -7.88 6.12
CA VAL A 210 -0.79 -7.13 7.34
C VAL A 210 -1.48 -5.76 7.33
N MET A 211 -1.33 -4.99 6.25
CA MET A 211 -1.96 -3.67 6.13
C MET A 211 -3.49 -3.77 6.08
N ALA A 212 -4.04 -4.81 5.45
CA ALA A 212 -5.48 -5.06 5.44
C ALA A 212 -6.03 -5.34 6.84
N SER A 213 -5.40 -6.24 7.59
CA SER A 213 -5.79 -6.56 8.97
C SER A 213 -5.73 -5.32 9.87
N TYR A 214 -4.67 -4.52 9.72
CA TYR A 214 -4.56 -3.26 10.44
C TYR A 214 -5.69 -2.28 10.08
N TYR A 215 -6.04 -2.18 8.80
CA TYR A 215 -7.13 -1.34 8.31
C TYR A 215 -8.49 -1.76 8.87
N VAL A 216 -8.82 -3.03 8.72
CA VAL A 216 -10.07 -3.62 9.23
C VAL A 216 -10.15 -3.45 10.74
N TRP A 217 -9.11 -3.79 11.50
CA TRP A 217 -9.13 -3.68 12.95
C TRP A 217 -9.44 -2.25 13.37
N MET A 218 -8.74 -1.27 12.81
CA MET A 218 -8.95 0.10 13.26
C MET A 218 -10.30 0.70 12.83
N THR A 219 -10.84 0.31 11.67
CA THR A 219 -12.14 0.83 11.19
C THR A 219 -13.35 0.05 11.74
N GLY A 220 -13.14 -1.15 12.27
CA GLY A 220 -14.20 -2.09 12.70
C GLY A 220 -15.06 -1.66 13.90
N GLY A 221 -14.79 -0.51 14.51
CA GLY A 221 -15.73 0.16 15.41
C GLY A 221 -15.99 -0.49 16.78
N VAL A 222 -15.35 -1.62 17.10
CA VAL A 222 -15.57 -2.31 18.38
C VAL A 222 -14.86 -1.56 19.51
N LYS A 223 -15.65 -0.90 20.36
CA LYS A 223 -15.21 -0.40 21.67
C LYS A 223 -15.07 -1.60 22.61
N THR A 224 -13.93 -2.28 22.62
CA THR A 224 -13.68 -3.23 23.72
C THR A 224 -13.39 -2.44 25.00
N ASP A 225 -14.05 -2.79 26.09
CA ASP A 225 -13.81 -2.24 27.44
C ASP A 225 -12.51 -2.77 28.06
N ASP A 226 -11.84 -3.71 27.40
CA ASP A 226 -10.58 -4.29 27.83
C ASP A 226 -9.36 -3.47 27.39
N ALA A 227 -8.33 -3.44 28.25
CA ALA A 227 -7.01 -2.95 27.93
C ALA A 227 -6.46 -3.71 26.71
N LEU A 228 -6.38 -3.03 25.57
CA LEU A 228 -5.93 -3.64 24.32
C LEU A 228 -4.42 -3.93 24.38
N PRO A 229 -3.97 -5.07 23.82
CA PRO A 229 -2.57 -5.45 23.83
C PRO A 229 -1.70 -4.65 22.84
N VAL A 230 -2.31 -3.83 21.98
CA VAL A 230 -1.65 -3.03 20.91
C VAL A 230 -2.34 -1.66 20.87
N LEU A 231 -1.56 -0.59 20.72
CA LEU A 231 -2.08 0.78 20.69
C LEU A 231 -2.33 1.22 19.24
N PHE A 232 -3.45 1.86 18.95
CA PHE A 232 -3.71 2.51 17.66
C PHE A 232 -3.78 4.04 17.87
N PRO A 233 -3.51 4.89 16.85
CA PRO A 233 -3.62 6.36 17.00
C PRO A 233 -5.05 6.86 17.28
N ASP A 234 -5.50 8.06 16.92
CA ASP A 234 -6.94 8.47 16.93
C ASP A 234 -7.44 8.71 15.49
N PHE A 235 -8.75 8.62 15.19
CA PHE A 235 -9.21 8.63 13.78
C PHE A 235 -8.86 9.97 13.14
N ASP A 236 -8.88 11.03 13.94
CA ASP A 236 -8.43 12.36 13.55
C ASP A 236 -6.92 12.39 13.26
N VAL A 237 -6.11 11.70 14.08
CA VAL A 237 -4.66 11.55 13.84
C VAL A 237 -4.42 10.84 12.52
N ALA A 238 -5.14 9.77 12.28
CA ALA A 238 -5.04 9.02 11.05
C ALA A 238 -5.47 9.78 9.81
N TYR A 239 -6.59 10.49 9.92
CA TYR A 239 -7.09 11.35 8.89
C TYR A 239 -6.08 12.46 8.58
N ALA A 240 -5.45 13.05 9.60
CA ALA A 240 -4.37 14.02 9.42
C ALA A 240 -3.17 13.41 8.67
N TYR A 241 -2.76 12.17 9.00
CA TYR A 241 -1.67 11.51 8.28
C TYR A 241 -2.07 11.05 6.86
N ALA A 242 -3.32 10.65 6.63
CA ALA A 242 -3.84 10.37 5.30
C ALA A 242 -3.83 11.63 4.44
N GLY A 243 -4.27 12.77 5.01
CA GLY A 243 -4.17 14.08 4.39
C GLY A 243 -2.73 14.51 4.13
N TYR A 244 -1.80 14.22 5.03
CA TYR A 244 -0.37 14.44 4.79
C TYR A 244 0.09 13.68 3.55
N PHE A 245 -0.15 12.37 3.47
CA PHE A 245 0.33 11.57 2.35
C PHE A 245 -0.32 11.91 1.02
N LEU A 246 -1.64 12.12 1.00
CA LEU A 246 -2.37 12.40 -0.21
C LEU A 246 -2.22 13.85 -0.66
N ASN A 247 -2.28 14.82 0.26
CA ASN A 247 -2.50 16.22 -0.10
C ASN A 247 -1.27 17.13 0.03
N THR A 248 -0.21 16.69 0.72
CA THR A 248 0.99 17.53 0.94
C THR A 248 2.10 17.19 -0.05
N LEU A 249 2.98 18.17 -0.34
CA LEU A 249 4.17 17.92 -1.17
C LEU A 249 5.14 17.00 -0.43
N SER A 250 5.33 17.20 0.87
CA SER A 250 6.22 16.35 1.67
C SER A 250 5.77 14.90 1.71
N GLY A 251 4.48 14.63 1.89
CA GLY A 251 3.92 13.29 1.91
C GLY A 251 4.13 12.56 0.59
N LYS A 252 3.83 13.23 -0.53
CA LYS A 252 4.05 12.68 -1.89
C LYS A 252 5.53 12.36 -2.13
N VAL A 253 6.43 13.32 -1.91
CA VAL A 253 7.89 13.12 -2.09
C VAL A 253 8.43 12.06 -1.13
N TYR A 254 7.85 11.96 0.07
CA TYR A 254 8.17 10.92 1.02
C TYR A 254 7.84 9.52 0.45
N LEU A 255 6.63 9.31 -0.08
CA LEU A 255 6.23 8.03 -0.64
C LEU A 255 6.94 7.68 -1.95
N LEU A 256 7.31 8.66 -2.77
CA LEU A 256 8.10 8.45 -3.99
C LEU A 256 9.48 7.81 -3.72
N ARG A 257 10.00 7.92 -2.50
CA ARG A 257 11.27 7.30 -2.06
C ARG A 257 11.11 5.87 -1.51
N ARG A 258 9.89 5.32 -1.54
CA ARG A 258 9.58 3.95 -1.10
C ARG A 258 9.51 2.99 -2.30
N SER A 259 9.50 1.69 -2.03
CA SER A 259 9.20 0.69 -3.05
C SER A 259 7.80 0.96 -3.63
N PRO A 260 7.54 0.60 -4.90
CA PRO A 260 6.23 0.78 -5.52
C PRO A 260 5.11 0.15 -4.69
N GLU A 261 5.32 -1.05 -4.17
CA GLU A 261 4.41 -1.77 -3.30
C GLU A 261 3.98 -0.95 -2.06
N VAL A 262 4.94 -0.50 -1.25
CA VAL A 262 4.67 0.31 -0.05
C VAL A 262 3.97 1.61 -0.42
N ARG A 263 4.40 2.27 -1.51
CA ARG A 263 3.78 3.52 -1.99
C ARG A 263 2.33 3.32 -2.38
N ILE A 264 2.04 2.31 -3.19
CA ILE A 264 0.69 2.00 -3.70
C ILE A 264 -0.24 1.65 -2.54
N LEU A 265 0.18 0.73 -1.68
CA LEU A 265 -0.62 0.32 -0.52
C LEU A 265 -0.85 1.49 0.44
N SER A 266 0.18 2.31 0.72
CA SER A 266 0.03 3.49 1.57
C SER A 266 -1.00 4.47 1.00
N ASN A 267 -0.91 4.77 -0.30
CA ASN A 267 -1.88 5.63 -0.97
C ASN A 267 -3.30 5.04 -0.92
N PHE A 268 -3.44 3.74 -1.20
CA PHE A 268 -4.73 3.05 -1.16
C PHE A 268 -5.40 3.15 0.21
N TYR A 269 -4.68 2.82 1.29
CA TYR A 269 -5.24 2.89 2.64
C TYR A 269 -5.44 4.32 3.13
N CYS A 270 -4.61 5.29 2.72
CA CYS A 270 -4.89 6.70 2.99
C CYS A 270 -6.19 7.15 2.29
N LEU A 271 -6.41 6.71 1.05
CA LEU A 271 -7.65 7.01 0.33
C LEU A 271 -8.86 6.43 1.07
N LYS A 272 -8.77 5.17 1.52
CA LYS A 272 -9.80 4.51 2.33
C LYS A 272 -10.12 5.25 3.63
N VAL A 273 -9.11 5.81 4.29
CA VAL A 273 -9.31 6.64 5.50
C VAL A 273 -10.07 7.92 5.18
N VAL A 274 -9.74 8.60 4.08
CA VAL A 274 -10.47 9.81 3.66
C VAL A 274 -11.89 9.47 3.19
N ASP A 275 -12.09 8.36 2.50
CA ASP A 275 -13.43 7.85 2.15
C ASP A 275 -14.29 7.63 3.39
N LEU A 276 -13.72 7.01 4.44
CA LEU A 276 -14.40 6.84 5.71
C LEU A 276 -14.65 8.18 6.43
N ALA A 277 -13.73 9.15 6.31
CA ALA A 277 -13.93 10.49 6.84
C ALA A 277 -15.07 11.22 6.12
N ASN A 278 -15.23 11.04 4.82
CA ASN A 278 -16.39 11.55 4.07
C ASN A 278 -17.69 10.96 4.59
N ASP A 279 -17.74 9.63 4.78
CA ASP A 279 -18.93 8.94 5.30
C ASP A 279 -19.30 9.41 6.71
N ARG A 280 -18.30 9.76 7.52
CA ARG A 280 -18.48 10.30 8.87
C ARG A 280 -18.68 11.82 8.93
N GLN A 281 -18.66 12.51 7.79
CA GLN A 281 -18.69 13.98 7.70
C GLN A 281 -17.54 14.66 8.49
N MET A 282 -16.38 14.01 8.56
CA MET A 282 -15.16 14.44 9.27
C MET A 282 -14.03 14.84 8.32
N ASN A 283 -14.30 15.04 7.03
CA ASN A 283 -13.30 15.50 6.06
C ASN A 283 -13.09 17.03 6.15
N GLU A 284 -12.59 17.51 7.29
CA GLU A 284 -12.43 18.93 7.61
C GLU A 284 -11.52 19.68 6.62
N ASN A 285 -10.51 19.01 6.06
CA ASN A 285 -9.59 19.58 5.08
C ASN A 285 -10.16 19.58 3.64
N GLY A 286 -11.39 19.08 3.43
CA GLY A 286 -12.03 19.05 2.12
C GLY A 286 -11.25 18.27 1.06
N ILE A 287 -10.56 17.20 1.45
CA ILE A 287 -9.73 16.41 0.54
C ILE A 287 -10.62 15.71 -0.48
N ASP A 288 -10.52 16.10 -1.76
CA ASP A 288 -11.18 15.43 -2.87
C ASP A 288 -10.44 14.13 -3.20
N ILE A 289 -11.10 12.98 -3.01
CA ILE A 289 -10.47 11.68 -3.24
C ILE A 289 -10.46 11.26 -4.72
N ARG A 290 -11.30 11.87 -5.58
CA ARG A 290 -11.51 11.42 -6.97
C ARG A 290 -10.22 11.37 -7.80
N PRO A 291 -9.32 12.38 -7.75
CA PRO A 291 -8.06 12.32 -8.48
C PRO A 291 -7.17 11.15 -8.02
N TYR A 292 -7.23 10.81 -6.73
CA TYR A 292 -6.43 9.72 -6.15
C TYR A 292 -6.97 8.35 -6.53
N ILE A 293 -8.28 8.18 -6.76
CA ILE A 293 -8.85 6.92 -7.27
C ILE A 293 -8.21 6.55 -8.61
N ASP A 294 -8.17 7.50 -9.55
CA ASP A 294 -7.60 7.24 -10.88
C ASP A 294 -6.08 7.05 -10.84
N VAL A 295 -5.36 7.86 -10.05
CA VAL A 295 -3.90 7.73 -9.91
C VAL A 295 -3.52 6.37 -9.32
N ILE A 296 -4.18 5.94 -8.24
CA ILE A 296 -3.89 4.64 -7.61
C ILE A 296 -4.34 3.50 -8.52
N GLY A 297 -5.45 3.64 -9.25
CA GLY A 297 -5.91 2.65 -10.22
C GLY A 297 -4.91 2.43 -11.37
N ASN A 298 -4.30 3.51 -11.87
CA ASN A 298 -3.24 3.44 -12.87
C ASN A 298 -1.97 2.78 -12.30
N ASP A 299 -1.55 3.16 -11.09
CA ASP A 299 -0.40 2.55 -10.43
C ASP A 299 -0.61 1.05 -10.18
N LEU A 300 -1.80 0.64 -9.72
CA LEU A 300 -2.16 -0.76 -9.51
C LEU A 300 -2.15 -1.55 -10.82
N THR A 301 -2.63 -0.97 -11.91
CA THR A 301 -2.65 -1.62 -13.22
C THR A 301 -1.22 -1.79 -13.78
N ALA A 302 -0.36 -0.79 -13.57
CA ALA A 302 1.02 -0.79 -14.03
C ALA A 302 1.95 -1.68 -13.18
N PHE A 303 1.61 -1.94 -11.92
CA PHE A 303 2.43 -2.73 -11.00
C PHE A 303 1.86 -4.14 -10.78
N SER A 304 2.58 -5.17 -11.22
CA SER A 304 2.19 -6.59 -11.07
C SER A 304 2.61 -7.23 -9.75
N GLY A 305 3.36 -6.53 -8.89
CA GLY A 305 3.95 -7.10 -7.67
C GLY A 305 3.01 -7.22 -6.47
N LEU A 306 1.70 -7.05 -6.65
CA LEU A 306 0.68 -7.21 -5.59
C LEU A 306 -0.16 -8.45 -5.85
N LYS A 307 -0.25 -9.34 -4.87
CA LYS A 307 -1.01 -10.58 -4.95
C LYS A 307 -2.51 -10.34 -4.92
N TYR A 308 -2.98 -9.33 -4.19
CA TYR A 308 -4.40 -9.00 -4.05
C TYR A 308 -4.83 -7.81 -4.92
N ARG A 309 -4.12 -7.58 -6.04
CA ARG A 309 -4.36 -6.47 -6.96
C ARG A 309 -5.81 -6.34 -7.39
N GLU A 310 -6.44 -7.45 -7.79
CA GLU A 310 -7.83 -7.44 -8.28
C GLU A 310 -8.81 -6.97 -7.20
N THR A 311 -8.55 -7.31 -5.94
CA THR A 311 -9.35 -6.84 -4.79
C THR A 311 -9.24 -5.33 -4.60
N TYR A 312 -8.03 -4.77 -4.73
CA TYR A 312 -7.86 -3.32 -4.67
C TYR A 312 -8.52 -2.61 -5.85
N LEU A 313 -8.41 -3.14 -7.07
CA LEU A 313 -9.03 -2.58 -8.27
C LEU A 313 -10.56 -2.60 -8.17
N MET A 314 -11.14 -3.70 -7.70
CA MET A 314 -12.58 -3.83 -7.46
C MET A 314 -13.07 -2.78 -6.45
N GLU A 315 -12.32 -2.58 -5.35
CA GLU A 315 -12.67 -1.57 -4.36
C GLU A 315 -12.54 -0.14 -4.90
N LEU A 316 -11.52 0.16 -5.71
CA LEU A 316 -11.41 1.45 -6.38
C LEU A 316 -12.55 1.69 -7.37
N ASN A 317 -13.00 0.66 -8.10
CA ASN A 317 -14.16 0.76 -8.99
C ASN A 317 -15.45 1.06 -8.21
N ARG A 318 -15.64 0.42 -7.05
CA ARG A 318 -16.76 0.72 -6.14
C ARG A 318 -16.72 2.18 -5.69
N LEU A 319 -15.55 2.69 -5.33
CA LEU A 319 -15.36 4.10 -4.95
C LEU A 319 -15.60 5.03 -6.14
N LYS A 320 -15.11 4.68 -7.33
CA LYS A 320 -15.34 5.46 -8.54
C LYS A 320 -16.83 5.62 -8.85
N GLN A 321 -17.63 4.57 -8.65
CA GLN A 321 -19.09 4.64 -8.76
C GLN A 321 -19.68 5.56 -7.67
N LYS A 322 -19.32 5.33 -6.40
CA LYS A 322 -19.78 6.14 -5.25
C LYS A 322 -19.58 7.65 -5.44
N TYR A 323 -18.45 8.06 -5.99
CA TYR A 323 -18.11 9.48 -6.19
C TYR A 323 -18.32 9.98 -7.63
N GLY A 324 -18.71 9.09 -8.56
CA GLY A 324 -18.98 9.42 -9.96
C GLY A 324 -20.43 9.80 -10.24
N GLU A 325 -21.37 9.37 -9.39
CA GLU A 325 -22.82 9.60 -9.56
C GLU A 325 -23.32 10.92 -8.94
N THR A 326 -22.45 11.77 -8.37
CA THR A 326 -22.85 13.08 -7.85
C THR A 326 -22.80 14.16 -8.93
N GLN A 327 -23.65 14.02 -9.95
CA GLN A 327 -24.19 15.15 -10.72
C GLN A 327 -25.72 15.03 -10.70
N GLY A 328 -26.33 15.68 -9.71
CA GLY A 328 -27.76 15.88 -9.58
C GLY A 328 -28.02 17.20 -8.89
#